data_AF-A0A2M8D347-F1
#
_entry.id   AF-A0A2M8D347-F1
#
_cell.length_a   1.000
_cell.length_b   1.000
_cell.length_c   1.000
_cell.angle_alpha   90.00
_cell.angle_beta   90.00
_cell.angle_gamma   90.00
#
_symmetry.space_group_name_H-M   'P 1'
#
loop_
_entity.id
_entity.type
_entity.pdbx_description
1 polymer ?
#
loop_
_entity_poly.entity_id
_entity_poly.type
_entity_poly.pdbx_seq_one_letter_code
_entity_poly.pdbx_strand_id
1 'polypeptide(L)'
;MIILKRKSALAIAIIVFLLSQHQLFAGDDFNEFATRIFKKDIKGVRELIDKGADVNVREKTMGSTPLILACSRSGSYEIVKLLIANGADVNIEGSHDGRTALMWAARESQNTVELLLANGADVNVKGVDGMTAFIQSIFGILSDSVTTDVCDLLLAKGSDVNARLIGPDAAGWTALMFATSNGKLDLVKYLISKKANVNLKAKDGTTALSLSIKDKRSDIADVLKANGAKE
;
A
#
# COMPACT_ATOMS: atom_id res chain seq x y z
N MET A 1 -27.99 29.07 -45.60
CA MET A 1 -27.13 28.02 -44.99
C MET A 1 -26.33 28.54 -43.77
N ILE A 2 -26.94 29.38 -42.90
CA ILE A 2 -26.25 29.98 -41.73
C ILE A 2 -26.91 29.58 -40.40
N ILE A 3 -28.18 29.13 -40.43
CA ILE A 3 -28.95 28.81 -39.22
C ILE A 3 -28.61 27.43 -38.64
N LEU A 4 -28.14 26.47 -39.45
CA LEU A 4 -27.74 25.13 -38.95
C LEU A 4 -26.39 25.12 -38.19
N LYS A 5 -25.46 26.05 -38.46
CA LYS A 5 -24.16 26.11 -37.76
C LYS A 5 -24.24 26.71 -36.35
N ARG A 6 -25.29 27.48 -36.03
CA ARG A 6 -25.45 28.11 -34.71
C ARG A 6 -25.98 27.15 -33.64
N LYS A 7 -26.79 26.15 -34.00
CA LYS A 7 -27.29 25.15 -33.04
C LYS A 7 -26.19 24.23 -32.52
N SER A 8 -25.23 23.86 -33.36
CA SER A 8 -24.07 23.05 -32.95
C SER A 8 -23.08 23.83 -32.09
N ALA A 9 -22.84 25.12 -32.40
CA ALA A 9 -21.97 25.97 -31.60
C ALA A 9 -22.54 26.22 -30.20
N LEU A 10 -23.86 26.42 -30.08
CA LEU A 10 -24.51 26.59 -28.77
C LEU A 10 -24.51 25.28 -27.96
N ALA A 11 -24.75 24.13 -28.61
CA ALA A 11 -24.68 22.82 -27.94
C ALA A 11 -23.25 22.49 -27.47
N ILE A 12 -22.23 22.77 -28.30
CA ILE A 12 -20.81 22.60 -27.92
C ILE A 12 -20.44 23.59 -26.80
N ALA A 13 -20.89 24.85 -26.88
CA ALA A 13 -20.65 25.83 -25.83
C ALA A 13 -21.33 25.42 -24.51
N ILE A 14 -22.53 24.86 -24.54
CA ILE A 14 -23.21 24.33 -23.36
C ILE A 14 -22.48 23.09 -22.82
N ILE A 15 -22.01 22.18 -23.67
CA ILE A 15 -21.23 21.00 -23.22
C ILE A 15 -19.89 21.43 -22.62
N VAL A 16 -19.14 22.32 -23.28
CA VAL A 16 -17.87 22.85 -22.77
C VAL A 16 -18.11 23.67 -21.49
N PHE A 17 -19.20 24.44 -21.42
CA PHE A 17 -19.59 25.16 -20.22
C PHE A 17 -19.95 24.19 -19.09
N LEU A 18 -20.76 23.15 -19.33
CA LEU A 18 -21.11 22.13 -18.34
C LEU A 18 -19.87 21.33 -17.88
N LEU A 19 -18.95 20.98 -18.78
CA LEU A 19 -17.67 20.37 -18.46
C LEU A 19 -16.78 21.32 -17.64
N SER A 20 -16.78 22.62 -17.96
CA SER A 20 -16.04 23.63 -17.19
C SER A 20 -16.68 23.91 -15.83
N GLN A 21 -18.01 23.87 -15.72
CA GLN A 21 -18.74 24.06 -14.46
C GLN A 21 -18.56 22.84 -13.55
N HIS A 22 -18.48 21.63 -14.11
CA HIS A 22 -18.02 20.44 -13.37
C HIS A 22 -16.58 20.61 -12.84
N GLN A 23 -15.68 21.25 -13.61
CA GLN A 23 -14.33 21.59 -13.14
C GLN A 23 -14.25 22.77 -12.14
N LEU A 24 -15.31 23.58 -12.00
CA LEU A 24 -15.29 24.85 -11.26
C LEU A 24 -16.05 24.83 -9.92
N PHE A 25 -16.85 23.81 -9.60
CA PHE A 25 -17.72 23.81 -8.41
C PHE A 25 -17.55 22.67 -7.40
N ALA A 26 -16.66 21.70 -7.64
CA ALA A 26 -16.30 20.69 -6.65
C ALA A 26 -14.98 21.09 -5.99
N GLY A 27 -14.86 20.92 -4.66
CA GLY A 27 -13.52 20.72 -4.13
C GLY A 27 -12.90 19.57 -4.93
N ASP A 28 -11.62 19.68 -5.31
CA ASP A 28 -10.86 18.67 -6.09
C ASP A 28 -11.48 17.26 -5.95
N ASP A 29 -11.93 16.59 -7.02
CA ASP A 29 -12.76 15.37 -6.94
C ASP A 29 -12.19 14.33 -5.94
N PHE A 30 -10.85 14.29 -5.81
CA PHE A 30 -10.16 13.54 -4.78
C PHE A 30 -10.56 13.93 -3.34
N ASN A 31 -10.61 15.21 -3.00
CA ASN A 31 -11.01 15.72 -1.67
C ASN A 31 -12.44 15.34 -1.32
N GLU A 32 -13.35 15.27 -2.31
CA GLU A 32 -14.68 14.74 -2.07
C GLU A 32 -14.59 13.26 -1.69
N PHE A 33 -13.97 12.42 -2.51
CA PHE A 33 -13.72 11.01 -2.15
C PHE A 33 -13.08 10.89 -0.77
N ALA A 34 -12.01 11.63 -0.51
CA ALA A 34 -11.27 11.60 0.73
C ALA A 34 -12.18 11.89 1.93
N THR A 35 -13.02 12.92 1.85
CA THR A 35 -13.95 13.27 2.93
C THR A 35 -14.92 12.12 3.24
N ARG A 36 -15.49 11.45 2.21
CA ARG A 36 -16.42 10.33 2.43
C ARG A 36 -15.69 9.09 2.92
N ILE A 37 -14.51 8.79 2.38
CA ILE A 37 -13.66 7.67 2.80
C ILE A 37 -13.24 7.83 4.28
N PHE A 38 -12.80 9.03 4.69
CA PHE A 38 -12.44 9.31 6.08
C PHE A 38 -13.60 9.10 7.05
N LYS A 39 -14.83 9.43 6.61
CA LYS A 39 -16.08 9.23 7.36
C LYS A 39 -16.64 7.82 7.24
N LYS A 40 -16.04 6.94 6.43
CA LYS A 40 -16.54 5.61 6.07
C LYS A 40 -17.95 5.64 5.45
N ASP A 41 -18.26 6.72 4.74
CA ASP A 41 -19.54 6.95 4.09
C ASP A 41 -19.60 6.24 2.73
N ILE A 42 -19.91 4.94 2.76
CA ILE A 42 -20.04 4.10 1.55
C ILE A 42 -21.10 4.66 0.60
N LYS A 43 -22.19 5.20 1.14
CA LYS A 43 -23.28 5.76 0.33
C LYS A 43 -22.81 7.01 -0.40
N GLY A 44 -22.13 7.92 0.29
CA GLY A 44 -21.55 9.11 -0.31
C GLY A 44 -20.50 8.78 -1.37
N VAL A 45 -19.65 7.77 -1.15
CA VAL A 45 -18.71 7.29 -2.19
C VAL A 45 -19.48 6.79 -3.42
N ARG A 46 -20.54 6.00 -3.23
CA ARG A 46 -21.39 5.54 -4.35
C ARG A 46 -22.04 6.71 -5.09
N GLU A 47 -22.58 7.69 -4.37
CA GLU A 47 -23.20 8.87 -4.98
C GLU A 47 -22.21 9.69 -5.82
N LEU A 48 -20.92 9.75 -5.43
CA LEU A 48 -19.88 10.37 -6.26
C LEU A 48 -19.65 9.61 -7.56
N ILE A 49 -19.51 8.28 -7.46
CA ILE A 49 -19.31 7.39 -8.62
C ILE A 49 -20.51 7.48 -9.58
N ASP A 50 -21.74 7.45 -9.05
CA ASP A 50 -22.96 7.54 -9.85
C ASP A 50 -23.09 8.89 -10.57
N LYS A 51 -22.46 9.96 -10.04
CA LYS A 51 -22.35 11.29 -10.67
C LYS A 51 -21.20 11.39 -11.68
N GLY A 52 -20.45 10.32 -11.90
CA GLY A 52 -19.35 10.25 -12.86
C GLY A 52 -18.00 10.73 -12.33
N ALA A 53 -17.81 10.78 -11.00
CA ALA A 53 -16.50 11.08 -10.44
C ALA A 53 -15.47 10.01 -10.85
N ASP A 54 -14.27 10.44 -11.25
CA ASP A 54 -13.19 9.52 -11.63
C ASP A 54 -12.68 8.74 -10.41
N VAL A 55 -12.92 7.43 -10.38
CA VAL A 55 -12.46 6.54 -9.30
C VAL A 55 -10.94 6.44 -9.20
N ASN A 56 -10.21 6.82 -10.26
CA ASN A 56 -8.76 6.84 -10.33
C ASN A 56 -8.17 8.25 -10.21
N VAL A 57 -8.98 9.24 -9.79
CA VAL A 57 -8.50 10.60 -9.56
C VAL A 57 -7.29 10.59 -8.63
N ARG A 58 -6.25 11.35 -9.00
CA ARG A 58 -5.01 11.45 -8.22
C ARG A 58 -4.99 12.74 -7.43
N GLU A 59 -4.69 12.65 -6.14
CA GLU A 59 -4.37 13.81 -5.33
C GLU A 59 -3.16 14.55 -5.91
N LYS A 60 -3.22 15.88 -5.96
CA LYS A 60 -2.25 16.71 -6.69
C LYS A 60 -0.81 16.59 -6.18
N THR A 61 -0.62 16.33 -4.90
CA THR A 61 0.69 16.38 -4.24
C THR A 61 1.31 15.00 -4.12
N MET A 62 0.60 14.07 -3.49
CA MET A 62 1.03 12.71 -3.17
C MET A 62 0.67 11.71 -4.27
N GLY A 63 -0.21 12.06 -5.20
CA GLY A 63 -0.68 11.14 -6.24
C GLY A 63 -1.53 9.99 -5.72
N SER A 64 -2.05 10.10 -4.50
CA SER A 64 -2.91 9.08 -3.90
C SER A 64 -4.23 8.99 -4.65
N THR A 65 -4.77 7.79 -4.81
CA THR A 65 -6.11 7.57 -5.38
C THR A 65 -7.12 7.28 -4.27
N PRO A 66 -8.44 7.38 -4.54
CA PRO A 66 -9.46 6.93 -3.59
C PRO A 66 -9.20 5.51 -3.07
N LEU A 67 -8.72 4.61 -3.94
CA LEU A 67 -8.39 3.24 -3.56
C LEU A 67 -7.20 3.17 -2.59
N ILE A 68 -6.09 3.86 -2.89
CA ILE A 68 -4.92 3.93 -1.99
C ILE A 68 -5.35 4.47 -0.62
N LEU A 69 -6.14 5.54 -0.60
CA LEU A 69 -6.61 6.17 0.64
C LEU A 69 -7.55 5.24 1.45
N ALA A 70 -8.42 4.48 0.78
CA ALA A 70 -9.28 3.51 1.45
C ALA A 70 -8.45 2.36 2.05
N CYS A 71 -7.45 1.87 1.32
CA CYS A 71 -6.56 0.78 1.76
C CYS A 71 -5.63 1.17 2.91
N SER A 72 -5.30 2.45 3.08
CA SER A 72 -4.45 2.95 4.17
C SER A 72 -5.19 3.12 5.51
N ARG A 73 -6.41 2.57 5.63
CA ARG A 73 -7.27 2.75 6.80
C ARG A 73 -8.01 1.46 7.14
N SER A 74 -7.96 1.06 8.40
CA SER A 74 -8.74 -0.06 8.91
C SER A 74 -10.26 0.15 8.76
N GLY A 75 -10.96 -0.92 8.39
CA GLY A 75 -12.42 -0.96 8.27
C GLY A 75 -13.00 -0.25 7.05
N SER A 76 -12.22 -0.05 5.99
CA SER A 76 -12.68 0.51 4.70
C SER A 76 -12.99 -0.57 3.65
N TYR A 77 -13.10 -1.84 4.03
CA TYR A 77 -13.22 -2.98 3.10
C TYR A 77 -14.36 -2.82 2.08
N GLU A 78 -15.57 -2.43 2.53
CA GLU A 78 -16.71 -2.23 1.63
C GLU A 78 -16.51 -1.06 0.65
N ILE A 79 -15.76 -0.02 1.06
CA ILE A 79 -15.38 1.08 0.17
C ILE A 79 -14.36 0.58 -0.86
N VAL A 80 -13.36 -0.19 -0.44
CA VAL A 80 -12.37 -0.79 -1.37
C VAL A 80 -13.09 -1.65 -2.41
N LYS A 81 -14.00 -2.52 -1.97
CA LYS A 81 -14.80 -3.37 -2.85
C LYS A 81 -15.65 -2.55 -3.82
N LEU A 82 -16.27 -1.47 -3.35
CA LEU A 82 -17.04 -0.55 -4.18
C LEU A 82 -16.17 0.12 -5.26
N LEU A 83 -14.99 0.62 -4.89
CA LEU A 83 -14.07 1.29 -5.81
C LEU A 83 -13.57 0.33 -6.89
N ILE A 84 -13.12 -0.87 -6.51
CA ILE A 84 -12.65 -1.90 -7.44
C ILE A 84 -13.78 -2.33 -8.40
N ALA A 85 -14.99 -2.54 -7.88
CA ALA A 85 -16.15 -2.90 -8.70
C ALA A 85 -16.53 -1.83 -9.73
N ASN A 86 -16.08 -0.59 -9.56
CA ASN A 86 -16.29 0.53 -10.48
C ASN A 86 -15.03 0.92 -11.27
N GLY A 87 -14.04 0.02 -11.34
CA GLY A 87 -12.87 0.19 -12.22
C GLY A 87 -11.71 0.95 -11.60
N ALA A 88 -11.60 1.01 -10.28
CA ALA A 88 -10.38 1.49 -9.64
C ALA A 88 -9.19 0.57 -10.01
N ASP A 89 -8.11 1.16 -10.52
CA ASP A 89 -6.89 0.43 -10.86
C ASP A 89 -6.08 0.14 -9.59
N VAL A 90 -5.93 -1.15 -9.29
CA VAL A 90 -5.27 -1.67 -8.09
C VAL A 90 -3.75 -1.47 -8.08
N ASN A 91 -3.15 -1.17 -9.24
CA ASN A 91 -1.71 -1.06 -9.42
C ASN A 91 -1.20 0.38 -9.52
N ILE A 92 -2.08 1.37 -9.36
CA ILE A 92 -1.64 2.76 -9.31
C ILE A 92 -0.67 2.97 -8.14
N GLU A 93 0.46 3.59 -8.45
CA GLU A 93 1.46 4.04 -7.48
C GLU A 93 1.21 5.50 -7.07
N GLY A 94 1.37 5.78 -5.78
CA GLY A 94 1.47 7.14 -5.27
C GLY A 94 2.68 7.87 -5.87
N SER A 95 2.51 9.15 -6.22
CA SER A 95 3.54 9.94 -6.92
C SER A 95 4.80 10.15 -6.09
N HIS A 96 4.70 10.24 -4.76
CA HIS A 96 5.83 10.63 -3.91
C HIS A 96 6.62 9.44 -3.36
N ASP A 97 5.93 8.41 -2.89
CA ASP A 97 6.52 7.26 -2.19
C ASP A 97 6.48 5.96 -3.00
N GLY A 98 5.83 5.98 -4.18
CA GLY A 98 5.61 4.81 -5.03
C GLY A 98 4.75 3.73 -4.37
N ARG A 99 3.95 4.07 -3.34
CA ARG A 99 3.15 3.07 -2.64
C ARG A 99 1.89 2.72 -3.42
N THR A 100 1.60 1.42 -3.52
CA THR A 100 0.36 0.90 -4.10
C THR A 100 -0.70 0.66 -3.03
N ALA A 101 -1.95 0.43 -3.46
CA ALA A 101 -3.03 0.04 -2.56
C ALA A 101 -2.69 -1.25 -1.77
N LEU A 102 -2.02 -2.22 -2.40
CA LEU A 102 -1.62 -3.48 -1.78
C LEU A 102 -0.62 -3.27 -0.65
N MET A 103 0.34 -2.35 -0.80
CA MET A 103 1.31 -2.02 0.24
C MET A 103 0.63 -1.46 1.49
N TRP A 104 -0.35 -0.57 1.34
CA TRP A 104 -1.11 -0.03 2.47
C TRP A 104 -2.03 -1.08 3.10
N ALA A 105 -2.73 -1.86 2.28
CA ALA A 105 -3.60 -2.93 2.77
C ALA A 105 -2.84 -4.01 3.56
N ALA A 106 -1.61 -4.33 3.14
CA ALA A 106 -0.76 -5.31 3.81
C ALA A 106 -0.48 -4.99 5.28
N ARG A 107 -0.53 -3.71 5.66
CA ARG A 107 -0.39 -3.26 7.05
C ARG A 107 -1.71 -3.31 7.84
N GLU A 108 -2.84 -3.15 7.16
CA GLU A 108 -4.11 -2.76 7.79
C GLU A 108 -5.18 -3.86 7.76
N SER A 109 -5.22 -4.74 6.76
CA SER A 109 -6.32 -5.69 6.60
C SER A 109 -6.02 -6.86 5.66
N GLN A 110 -6.09 -8.09 6.19
CA GLN A 110 -5.98 -9.31 5.41
C GLN A 110 -7.06 -9.42 4.32
N ASN A 111 -8.33 -9.17 4.64
CA ASN A 111 -9.42 -9.27 3.66
C ASN A 111 -9.21 -8.33 2.48
N THR A 112 -8.69 -7.12 2.74
CA THR A 112 -8.35 -6.16 1.68
C THR A 112 -7.19 -6.64 0.82
N VAL A 113 -6.18 -7.28 1.41
CA VAL A 113 -5.06 -7.91 0.67
C VAL A 113 -5.58 -9.00 -0.25
N GLU A 114 -6.41 -9.92 0.26
CA GLU A 114 -7.01 -10.99 -0.55
C GLU A 114 -7.81 -10.43 -1.73
N LEU A 115 -8.64 -9.40 -1.47
CA LEU A 115 -9.43 -8.74 -2.49
C LEU A 115 -8.57 -8.08 -3.57
N LEU A 116 -7.51 -7.36 -3.20
CA LEU A 116 -6.60 -6.71 -4.14
C LEU A 116 -5.85 -7.74 -4.99
N LEU A 117 -5.32 -8.80 -4.37
CA LEU A 117 -4.63 -9.88 -5.08
C LEU A 117 -5.55 -10.63 -6.04
N ALA A 118 -6.83 -10.83 -5.67
CA ALA A 118 -7.83 -11.43 -6.54
C ALA A 118 -8.16 -10.55 -7.76
N ASN A 119 -7.91 -9.24 -7.68
CA ASN A 119 -8.13 -8.27 -8.76
C ASN A 119 -6.81 -7.87 -9.46
N GLY A 120 -5.75 -8.66 -9.32
CA GLY A 120 -4.53 -8.49 -10.11
C GLY A 120 -3.54 -7.47 -9.57
N ALA A 121 -3.57 -7.17 -8.26
CA ALA A 121 -2.54 -6.35 -7.64
C ALA A 121 -1.16 -7.03 -7.76
N ASP A 122 -0.17 -6.31 -8.27
CA ASP A 122 1.20 -6.78 -8.40
C ASP A 122 1.91 -6.73 -7.04
N VAL A 123 2.31 -7.91 -6.58
CA VAL A 123 2.96 -8.11 -5.28
C VAL A 123 4.42 -7.63 -5.26
N ASN A 124 5.02 -7.46 -6.43
CA ASN A 124 6.45 -7.19 -6.58
C ASN A 124 6.79 -5.72 -6.81
N VAL A 125 5.79 -4.84 -6.87
CA VAL A 125 6.01 -3.39 -6.92
C VAL A 125 6.84 -2.97 -5.70
N LYS A 126 7.76 -2.03 -5.92
CA LYS A 126 8.61 -1.45 -4.88
C LYS A 126 8.41 0.04 -4.90
N GLY A 127 8.08 0.61 -3.74
CA GLY A 127 8.05 2.06 -3.62
C GLY A 127 9.46 2.66 -3.71
N VAL A 128 9.53 3.99 -3.68
CA VAL A 128 10.76 4.76 -3.93
C VAL A 128 11.90 4.40 -2.96
N ASP A 129 11.58 4.03 -1.73
CA ASP A 129 12.51 3.58 -0.69
C ASP A 129 12.69 2.05 -0.63
N GLY A 130 12.21 1.31 -1.63
CA GLY A 130 12.32 -0.14 -1.74
C GLY A 130 11.29 -0.92 -0.92
N MET A 131 10.31 -0.25 -0.32
CA MET A 131 9.24 -0.90 0.42
C MET A 131 8.40 -1.79 -0.49
N THR A 132 8.12 -3.00 -0.01
CA THR A 132 7.21 -3.96 -0.63
C THR A 132 5.98 -4.15 0.24
N ALA A 133 4.93 -4.76 -0.32
CA ALA A 133 3.78 -5.21 0.47
C ALA A 133 4.21 -6.16 1.61
N PHE A 134 5.21 -7.03 1.35
CA PHE A 134 5.75 -7.93 2.37
C PHE A 134 6.41 -7.19 3.54
N ILE A 135 7.22 -6.14 3.28
CA ILE A 135 7.80 -5.36 4.38
C ILE A 135 6.70 -4.58 5.12
N GLN A 136 5.68 -4.07 4.43
CA GLN A 136 4.55 -3.40 5.07
C GLN A 136 3.74 -4.32 6.00
N SER A 137 3.56 -5.59 5.65
CA SER A 137 2.90 -6.55 6.56
C SER A 137 3.72 -6.81 7.82
N ILE A 138 5.05 -6.70 7.78
CA ILE A 138 5.88 -6.75 8.99
C ILE A 138 5.52 -5.59 9.92
N PHE A 139 5.40 -4.37 9.41
CA PHE A 139 4.97 -3.23 10.23
C PHE A 139 3.56 -3.43 10.80
N GLY A 140 2.66 -4.03 10.03
CA GLY A 140 1.32 -4.38 10.50
C GLY A 140 1.32 -5.42 11.62
N ILE A 141 2.17 -6.45 11.53
CA ILE A 141 2.36 -7.45 12.61
C ILE A 141 2.97 -6.81 13.85
N LEU A 142 3.97 -5.92 13.68
CA LEU A 142 4.61 -5.21 14.80
C LEU A 142 3.64 -4.28 15.55
N SER A 143 2.60 -3.78 14.87
CA SER A 143 1.52 -2.98 15.44
C SER A 143 0.24 -3.76 15.73
N ASP A 144 0.29 -5.10 15.73
CA ASP A 144 -0.84 -6.00 16.00
C ASP A 144 -2.09 -5.73 15.13
N SER A 145 -1.87 -5.19 13.93
CA SER A 145 -2.92 -4.81 12.97
C SER A 145 -3.27 -5.95 12.00
N VAL A 146 -2.31 -6.82 11.72
CA VAL A 146 -2.47 -8.04 10.91
C VAL A 146 -1.66 -9.19 11.49
N THR A 147 -1.94 -10.41 11.05
CA THR A 147 -1.21 -11.62 11.41
C THR A 147 -0.21 -12.03 10.31
N THR A 148 0.54 -13.09 10.57
CA THR A 148 1.43 -13.75 9.59
C THR A 148 0.68 -14.30 8.36
N ASP A 149 -0.64 -14.40 8.38
CA ASP A 149 -1.43 -14.90 7.25
C ASP A 149 -1.28 -13.98 6.03
N VAL A 150 -1.15 -12.67 6.25
CA VAL A 150 -0.85 -11.71 5.19
C VAL A 150 0.52 -11.99 4.56
N CYS A 151 1.54 -12.27 5.37
CA CYS A 151 2.86 -12.67 4.87
C CYS A 151 2.76 -13.96 4.02
N ASP A 152 2.00 -14.96 4.48
CA ASP A 152 1.82 -16.22 3.77
C ASP A 152 1.12 -16.02 2.40
N LEU A 153 0.09 -15.18 2.34
CA LEU A 153 -0.58 -14.80 1.10
C LEU A 153 0.37 -14.11 0.12
N LEU A 154 1.14 -13.13 0.60
CA LEU A 154 2.08 -12.36 -0.22
C LEU A 154 3.22 -13.25 -0.75
N LEU A 155 3.78 -14.13 0.08
CA LEU A 155 4.80 -15.09 -0.32
C LEU A 155 4.26 -16.12 -1.32
N ALA A 156 3.04 -16.61 -1.13
CA ALA A 156 2.38 -17.50 -2.09
C ALA A 156 2.16 -16.86 -3.47
N LYS A 157 2.08 -15.52 -3.53
CA LYS A 157 2.02 -14.75 -4.78
C LYS A 157 3.40 -14.35 -5.33
N GLY A 158 4.48 -14.76 -4.68
CA GLY A 158 5.85 -14.56 -5.16
C GLY A 158 6.58 -13.36 -4.57
N SER A 159 6.10 -12.78 -3.47
CA SER A 159 6.87 -11.77 -2.74
C SER A 159 8.23 -12.30 -2.30
N ASP A 160 9.23 -11.41 -2.32
CA ASP A 160 10.55 -11.70 -1.81
C ASP A 160 10.64 -11.45 -0.30
N VAL A 161 10.80 -12.52 0.49
CA VAL A 161 11.07 -12.46 1.95
C VAL A 161 12.36 -11.69 2.28
N ASN A 162 13.29 -11.63 1.33
CA ASN A 162 14.60 -11.00 1.46
C ASN A 162 14.64 -9.60 0.83
N ALA A 163 13.48 -9.00 0.53
CA ALA A 163 13.41 -7.64 0.01
C ALA A 163 14.19 -6.67 0.92
N ARG A 164 14.86 -5.72 0.27
CA ARG A 164 15.78 -4.77 0.91
C ARG A 164 15.33 -3.35 0.65
N LEU A 165 15.23 -2.56 1.72
CA LEU A 165 14.99 -1.13 1.60
C LEU A 165 16.19 -0.42 0.96
N ILE A 166 15.93 0.72 0.33
CA ILE A 166 16.92 1.62 -0.26
C ILE A 166 16.84 3.05 0.28
N GLY A 167 15.87 3.33 1.16
CA GLY A 167 15.73 4.61 1.84
C GLY A 167 16.92 4.97 2.73
N PRO A 168 17.16 6.27 3.02
CA PRO A 168 18.37 6.75 3.67
C PRO A 168 18.59 6.17 5.07
N ASP A 169 17.53 6.04 5.87
CA ASP A 169 17.63 5.64 7.29
C ASP A 169 17.66 4.13 7.51
N ALA A 170 17.17 3.36 6.53
CA ALA A 170 17.03 1.91 6.63
C ALA A 170 17.66 1.20 5.42
N ALA A 171 18.68 1.80 4.80
CA ALA A 171 19.28 1.28 3.58
C ALA A 171 19.79 -0.15 3.78
N GLY A 172 19.27 -1.07 2.98
CA GLY A 172 19.58 -2.50 3.03
C GLY A 172 18.87 -3.28 4.13
N TRP A 173 18.00 -2.66 4.92
CA TRP A 173 17.22 -3.36 5.95
C TRP A 173 16.24 -4.34 5.33
N THR A 174 16.03 -5.45 6.04
CA THR A 174 15.13 -6.56 5.68
C THR A 174 14.06 -6.75 6.75
N ALA A 175 13.02 -7.51 6.42
CA ALA A 175 11.99 -7.95 7.39
C ALA A 175 12.59 -8.56 8.67
N LEU A 176 13.63 -9.39 8.51
CA LEU A 176 14.29 -10.05 9.63
C LEU A 176 14.97 -9.04 10.57
N MET A 177 15.62 -8.02 10.03
CA MET A 177 16.24 -6.96 10.82
C MET A 177 15.22 -6.15 11.61
N PHE A 178 14.07 -5.82 11.01
CA PHE A 178 12.97 -5.16 11.73
C PHE A 178 12.41 -6.02 12.86
N ALA A 179 12.14 -7.31 12.61
CA ALA A 179 11.66 -8.24 13.63
C ALA A 179 12.67 -8.39 14.77
N THR A 180 13.96 -8.52 14.44
CA THR A 180 15.03 -8.60 15.43
C THR A 180 15.16 -7.32 16.23
N SER A 181 15.17 -6.13 15.61
CA SER A 181 15.28 -4.81 16.26
C SER A 181 14.08 -4.45 17.13
N ASN A 182 12.93 -5.10 16.93
CA ASN A 182 11.74 -4.97 17.79
C ASN A 182 11.61 -6.08 18.83
N GLY A 183 12.56 -7.03 18.87
CA GLY A 183 12.56 -8.11 19.86
C GLY A 183 11.42 -9.12 19.70
N LYS A 184 10.84 -9.23 18.51
CA LYS A 184 9.73 -10.14 18.26
C LYS A 184 10.26 -11.53 17.88
N LEU A 185 10.63 -12.31 18.89
CA LEU A 185 11.21 -13.65 18.73
C LEU A 185 10.39 -14.57 17.81
N ASP A 186 9.06 -14.60 17.98
CA ASP A 186 8.20 -15.46 17.17
C ASP A 186 8.17 -15.03 15.70
N LEU A 187 8.20 -13.73 15.44
CA LEU A 187 8.30 -13.20 14.07
C LEU A 187 9.67 -13.50 13.45
N VAL A 188 10.75 -13.46 14.23
CA VAL A 188 12.08 -13.90 13.78
C VAL A 188 12.05 -15.38 13.38
N LYS A 189 11.54 -16.26 14.24
CA LYS A 189 11.41 -17.70 13.95
C LYS A 189 10.55 -17.94 12.71
N TYR A 190 9.43 -17.22 12.59
CA TYR A 190 8.55 -17.28 11.43
C TYR A 190 9.31 -16.89 10.15
N LEU A 191 10.00 -15.75 10.12
CA LEU A 191 10.74 -15.30 8.94
C LEU A 191 11.84 -16.28 8.52
N ILE A 192 12.57 -16.85 9.48
CA ILE A 192 13.56 -17.91 9.22
C ILE A 192 12.88 -19.14 8.59
N SER A 193 11.72 -19.54 9.11
CA SER A 193 10.94 -20.66 8.52
C SER A 193 10.54 -20.40 7.07
N LYS A 194 10.31 -19.12 6.72
CA LYS A 194 10.03 -18.65 5.36
C LYS A 194 11.29 -18.35 4.53
N LYS A 195 12.46 -18.85 4.96
CA LYS A 195 13.75 -18.75 4.24
C LYS A 195 14.31 -17.33 4.16
N ALA A 196 14.03 -16.49 5.15
CA ALA A 196 14.78 -15.25 5.34
C ALA A 196 16.29 -15.55 5.53
N ASN A 197 17.14 -14.85 4.78
CA ASN A 197 18.58 -15.00 4.85
C ASN A 197 19.13 -14.25 6.07
N VAL A 198 19.52 -15.01 7.08
CA VAL A 198 20.04 -14.52 8.37
C VAL A 198 21.34 -13.72 8.27
N ASN A 199 22.05 -13.81 7.14
CA ASN A 199 23.38 -13.19 6.93
C ASN A 199 23.33 -11.96 6.02
N LEU A 200 22.14 -11.49 5.61
CA LEU A 200 22.07 -10.24 4.86
C LEU A 200 22.60 -9.08 5.71
N LYS A 201 23.36 -8.20 5.05
CA LYS A 201 23.94 -6.99 5.62
C LYS A 201 23.21 -5.77 5.08
N ALA A 202 22.80 -4.88 5.97
CA ALA A 202 22.38 -3.54 5.63
C ALA A 202 23.57 -2.75 5.04
N LYS A 203 23.31 -1.55 4.54
CA LYS A 203 24.35 -0.75 3.84
C LYS A 203 25.52 -0.37 4.76
N ASP A 204 25.25 -0.19 6.05
CA ASP A 204 26.22 0.07 7.11
C ASP A 204 26.92 -1.20 7.63
N GLY A 205 26.61 -2.37 7.06
CA GLY A 205 27.14 -3.67 7.49
C GLY A 205 26.32 -4.34 8.59
N THR A 206 25.28 -3.70 9.14
CA THR A 206 24.42 -4.25 10.19
C THR A 206 23.76 -5.55 9.74
N THR A 207 23.81 -6.59 10.58
CA THR A 207 23.10 -7.87 10.40
C THR A 207 21.99 -8.03 11.44
N ALA A 208 21.08 -8.99 11.23
CA ALA A 208 20.13 -9.37 12.29
C ALA A 208 20.88 -9.81 13.56
N LEU A 209 21.99 -10.55 13.42
CA LEU A 209 22.78 -10.99 14.57
C LEU A 209 23.40 -9.81 15.32
N SER A 210 24.02 -8.85 14.62
CA SER A 210 24.63 -7.69 15.26
C SER A 210 23.59 -6.83 16.00
N LEU A 211 22.38 -6.69 15.45
CA LEU A 211 21.25 -6.02 16.12
C LEU A 211 20.85 -6.75 17.41
N SER A 212 20.70 -8.08 17.37
CA SER A 212 20.33 -8.86 18.56
C SER A 212 21.36 -8.74 19.69
N ILE A 213 22.65 -8.70 19.35
CA ILE A 213 23.73 -8.53 20.32
C ILE A 213 23.73 -7.11 20.90
N LYS A 214 23.65 -6.08 20.03
CA LYS A 214 23.61 -4.67 20.44
C LYS A 214 22.44 -4.38 21.39
N ASP A 215 21.27 -4.92 21.08
CA ASP A 215 20.04 -4.72 21.85
C ASP A 215 19.88 -5.72 23.01
N LYS A 216 20.90 -6.56 23.28
CA LYS A 216 20.93 -7.56 24.37
C LYS A 216 19.79 -8.59 24.33
N ARG A 217 19.40 -9.03 23.14
CA ARG A 217 18.36 -10.03 22.87
C ARG A 217 18.98 -11.41 22.68
N SER A 218 19.36 -12.05 23.78
CA SER A 218 20.09 -13.33 23.77
C SER A 218 19.31 -14.46 23.12
N ASP A 219 18.01 -14.54 23.38
CA ASP A 219 17.10 -15.53 22.79
C ASP A 219 17.04 -15.45 21.25
N ILE A 220 16.97 -14.23 20.70
CA ILE A 220 17.01 -14.00 19.26
C ILE A 220 18.40 -14.30 18.70
N ALA A 221 19.46 -13.90 19.41
CA ALA A 221 20.84 -14.19 18.99
C ALA A 221 21.09 -15.69 18.89
N ASP A 222 20.59 -16.48 19.84
CA ASP A 222 20.71 -17.94 19.86
C ASP A 222 19.94 -18.57 18.69
N VAL A 223 18.71 -18.13 18.42
CA VAL A 223 17.95 -18.58 17.24
C VAL A 223 18.67 -18.25 15.94
N LEU A 224 19.22 -17.04 15.80
CA LEU A 224 19.95 -16.63 14.60
C LEU A 224 21.22 -17.48 14.40
N LYS A 225 22.02 -17.67 15.45
CA LYS A 225 23.23 -18.51 15.43
C LYS A 225 22.91 -19.96 15.08
N ALA A 226 21.87 -20.52 15.69
CA ALA A 226 21.39 -21.88 15.39
C ALA A 226 20.97 -22.06 13.92
N ASN A 227 20.59 -20.97 13.25
CA ASN A 227 20.22 -20.96 11.83
C ASN A 227 21.36 -20.43 10.92
N GLY A 228 22.60 -20.43 11.40
CA GLY A 228 23.78 -20.16 10.59
C GLY A 228 24.11 -18.67 10.42
N ALA A 229 23.62 -17.80 11.30
CA ALA A 229 24.06 -16.41 11.34
C ALA A 229 25.52 -16.33 11.79
N LYS A 230 26.32 -15.55 11.06
CA LYS A 230 27.74 -15.31 11.30
C LYS A 230 27.96 -13.87 11.74
N GLU A 231 29.03 -13.63 12.49
CA GLU A 231 29.52 -12.30 12.83
C GLU A 231 30.02 -11.53 11.60
#